data_AF-A0A1H6MBZ2-F1
#
_entry.id   AF-A0A1H6MBZ2-F1
#
_cell.length_a   1.000
_cell.length_b   1.000
_cell.length_c   1.000
_cell.angle_alpha   90.00
_cell.angle_beta   90.00
_cell.angle_gamma   90.00
#
_symmetry.space_group_name_H-M   'P 1'
#
loop_
_entity.id
_entity.type
_entity.pdbx_description
1 polymer ?
#
loop_
_entity_poly.entity_id
_entity_poly.type
_entity_poly.pdbx_seq_one_letter_code
_entity_poly.pdbx_strand_id
1 'polypeptide(L)'
;MQDYANPNNFGGDKTQKKDFHNWRNETQQMFMLLKQTSYFQVDENNKNIALNIGNYGIFSVENIKRSSKPKQRYFDIHNKNKQTDFELHHIVAISKARNKKEVELLDNVYNLIYLHKDKHLEITKKNNTNVYLSINETKANFCNFNSDKIQAINNSEALYSTDDCIIQKLKKHNRDAISTIYEFNQQISC
;
A
#
# COMPACT_ATOMS: atom_id res chain seq x y z
N MET A 1 -16.50 -16.92 23.03
CA MET A 1 -16.16 -17.98 22.04
C MET A 1 -17.31 -18.97 22.07
N GLN A 2 -17.89 -19.29 20.92
CA GLN A 2 -18.93 -20.30 20.84
C GLN A 2 -18.24 -21.65 20.64
N ASP A 3 -18.35 -22.54 21.63
CA ASP A 3 -17.74 -23.86 21.57
C ASP A 3 -18.62 -24.78 20.73
N TYR A 4 -18.21 -24.96 19.47
CA TYR A 4 -18.82 -25.96 18.60
C TYR A 4 -18.34 -27.35 19.01
N ALA A 5 -19.24 -28.34 18.97
CA ALA A 5 -18.91 -29.75 19.22
C ALA A 5 -18.36 -30.05 20.64
N ASN A 6 -19.06 -29.58 21.69
CA ASN A 6 -18.73 -29.90 23.08
C ASN A 6 -19.03 -31.38 23.41
N PRO A 7 -18.01 -32.21 23.74
CA PRO A 7 -18.19 -33.64 24.06
C PRO A 7 -19.06 -33.90 25.30
N ASN A 8 -19.20 -32.91 26.18
CA ASN A 8 -20.01 -33.03 27.39
C ASN A 8 -21.51 -32.97 27.09
N ASN A 9 -21.91 -32.51 25.90
CA ASN A 9 -23.30 -32.48 25.44
C ASN A 9 -23.69 -33.73 24.62
N PHE A 10 -22.84 -34.75 24.60
CA PHE A 10 -23.03 -35.95 23.81
C PHE A 10 -23.84 -37.00 24.58
N GLY A 11 -25.05 -37.34 24.10
CA GLY A 11 -25.99 -38.27 24.73
C GLY A 11 -26.12 -39.63 24.03
N GLY A 12 -25.05 -40.14 23.42
CA GLY A 12 -25.04 -41.39 22.65
C GLY A 12 -24.22 -42.53 23.25
N ASP A 13 -24.19 -43.67 22.57
CA ASP A 13 -23.39 -44.83 22.96
C ASP A 13 -21.88 -44.64 22.65
N LYS A 14 -21.06 -45.64 23.04
CA LYS A 14 -19.60 -45.61 22.86
C LYS A 14 -19.19 -45.49 21.39
N THR A 15 -19.96 -46.09 20.47
CA THR A 15 -19.69 -46.06 19.03
C THR A 15 -19.94 -44.67 18.49
N GLN A 16 -21.09 -44.10 18.82
CA GLN A 16 -21.47 -42.75 18.41
C GLN A 16 -20.49 -41.69 18.98
N LYS A 17 -19.93 -41.91 20.18
CA LYS A 17 -18.89 -41.03 20.75
C LYS A 17 -17.59 -41.09 19.94
N LYS A 18 -17.19 -42.29 19.51
CA LYS A 18 -16.01 -42.51 18.67
C LYS A 18 -16.17 -41.84 17.31
N ASP A 19 -17.35 -41.98 16.69
CA ASP A 19 -17.65 -41.38 15.39
C ASP A 19 -17.63 -39.85 15.47
N PHE A 20 -18.17 -39.27 16.54
CA PHE A 20 -18.08 -37.84 16.80
C PHE A 20 -16.63 -37.34 16.94
N HIS A 21 -15.77 -38.09 17.66
CA HIS A 21 -14.36 -37.75 17.76
C HIS A 21 -13.64 -37.83 16.41
N ASN A 22 -13.94 -38.86 15.60
CA ASN A 22 -13.38 -38.99 14.25
C ASN A 22 -13.79 -37.82 13.35
N TRP A 23 -15.09 -37.51 13.31
CA TRP A 23 -15.62 -36.38 12.54
C TRP A 23 -14.97 -35.06 12.95
N ARG A 24 -14.81 -34.81 14.25
CA ARG A 24 -14.13 -33.60 14.75
C ARG A 24 -12.67 -33.56 14.30
N ASN A 25 -11.94 -34.67 14.40
CA ASN A 25 -10.53 -34.74 14.02
C ASN A 25 -10.32 -34.51 12.52
N GLU A 26 -11.15 -35.11 11.67
CA GLU A 26 -11.14 -34.91 10.22
C GLU A 26 -11.50 -33.47 9.85
N THR A 27 -12.53 -32.92 10.48
CA THR A 27 -12.95 -31.52 10.28
C THR A 27 -11.84 -30.54 10.68
N GLN A 28 -11.16 -30.79 11.80
CA GLN A 28 -10.01 -29.99 12.23
C GLN A 28 -8.84 -30.09 11.24
N GLN A 29 -8.55 -31.28 10.71
CA GLN A 29 -7.54 -31.45 9.66
C GLN A 29 -7.90 -30.69 8.39
N MET A 30 -9.16 -30.76 7.94
CA MET A 30 -9.64 -29.99 6.79
C MET A 30 -9.48 -28.49 7.02
N PHE A 31 -9.84 -27.96 8.19
CA PHE A 31 -9.63 -26.55 8.51
C PHE A 31 -8.14 -26.16 8.57
N MET A 32 -7.26 -27.04 9.04
CA MET A 32 -5.82 -26.81 8.99
C MET A 32 -5.30 -26.72 7.55
N LEU A 33 -5.76 -27.60 6.65
CA LEU A 33 -5.39 -27.57 5.24
C LEU A 33 -5.93 -26.33 4.52
N LEU A 34 -7.20 -25.96 4.78
CA LEU A 34 -7.80 -24.73 4.25
C LEU A 34 -7.07 -23.48 4.77
N LYS A 35 -6.62 -23.48 6.04
CA LYS A 35 -5.80 -22.39 6.61
C LYS A 35 -4.43 -22.28 5.95
N GLN A 36 -3.89 -23.38 5.41
CA GLN A 36 -2.60 -23.40 4.71
C GLN A 36 -2.72 -23.13 3.21
N THR A 37 -3.94 -23.10 2.67
CA THR A 37 -4.18 -22.88 1.25
C THR A 37 -4.22 -21.38 0.96
N SER A 38 -3.26 -20.90 0.16
CA SER A 38 -3.31 -19.54 -0.40
C SER A 38 -4.36 -19.51 -1.52
N TYR A 39 -5.46 -18.82 -1.29
CA TYR A 39 -6.42 -18.54 -2.36
C TYR A 39 -5.86 -17.40 -3.22
N PHE A 40 -6.05 -17.45 -4.53
CA PHE A 40 -5.68 -16.38 -5.46
C PHE A 40 -6.94 -15.86 -6.17
N GLN A 41 -6.96 -14.56 -6.49
CA GLN A 41 -7.98 -13.91 -7.29
C GLN A 41 -7.33 -13.15 -8.44
N VAL A 42 -8.08 -12.92 -9.51
CA VAL A 42 -7.69 -11.99 -10.57
C VAL A 42 -8.10 -10.59 -10.12
N ASP A 43 -7.14 -9.68 -9.98
CA ASP A 43 -7.42 -8.26 -9.80
C ASP A 43 -7.64 -7.65 -11.18
N GLU A 44 -8.91 -7.42 -11.54
CA GLU A 44 -9.28 -6.88 -12.85
C GLU A 44 -8.76 -5.45 -13.08
N ASN A 45 -8.55 -4.66 -12.01
CA ASN A 45 -8.10 -3.28 -12.12
C ASN A 45 -6.61 -3.21 -12.45
N ASN A 46 -5.82 -4.05 -11.78
CA ASN A 46 -4.36 -4.09 -11.99
C ASN A 46 -3.93 -5.17 -13.00
N LYS A 47 -4.89 -5.95 -13.53
CA LYS A 47 -4.67 -7.04 -14.51
C LYS A 47 -3.61 -8.05 -14.07
N ASN A 48 -3.62 -8.44 -12.79
CA ASN A 48 -2.66 -9.38 -12.23
C ASN A 48 -3.34 -10.42 -11.31
N ILE A 49 -2.60 -11.46 -10.93
CA ILE A 49 -3.03 -12.45 -9.95
C ILE A 49 -2.61 -11.96 -8.56
N ALA A 50 -3.56 -11.83 -7.66
CA ALA A 50 -3.36 -11.42 -6.28
C ALA A 50 -3.81 -12.51 -5.31
N LEU A 51 -3.34 -12.50 -4.07
CA LEU A 51 -3.83 -13.41 -3.03
C LEU A 51 -5.29 -13.02 -2.70
N ASN A 52 -6.23 -13.97 -2.81
CA ASN A 52 -7.61 -13.81 -2.38
C ASN A 52 -7.64 -13.84 -0.85
N ILE A 53 -7.79 -12.66 -0.30
CA ILE A 53 -7.84 -12.40 1.13
C ILE A 53 -9.27 -12.47 1.67
N GLY A 54 -10.31 -12.59 0.82
CA GLY A 54 -11.71 -12.46 1.26
C GLY A 54 -11.99 -11.16 2.04
N ASN A 55 -13.17 -11.07 2.67
CA ASN A 55 -13.52 -9.94 3.55
C ASN A 55 -12.88 -10.05 4.96
N TYR A 56 -12.19 -11.14 5.27
CA TYR A 56 -11.58 -11.42 6.57
C TYR A 56 -10.04 -11.43 6.56
N GLY A 57 -9.43 -11.49 5.39
CA GLY A 57 -7.99 -11.35 5.23
C GLY A 57 -7.59 -9.88 5.25
N ILE A 58 -6.34 -9.67 5.62
CA ILE A 58 -5.76 -8.44 6.19
C ILE A 58 -5.91 -7.15 5.33
N PHE A 59 -6.56 -7.15 4.17
CA PHE A 59 -6.75 -5.96 3.32
C PHE A 59 -8.18 -5.79 2.80
N SER A 60 -9.16 -5.57 3.68
CA SER A 60 -10.13 -4.54 3.32
C SER A 60 -9.37 -3.21 3.30
N VAL A 61 -8.95 -2.74 2.12
CA VAL A 61 -8.30 -1.43 1.95
C VAL A 61 -9.14 -0.31 2.59
N GLU A 62 -10.45 -0.54 2.70
CA GLU A 62 -11.45 0.28 3.40
C GLU A 62 -11.13 0.54 4.88
N ASN A 63 -10.39 -0.35 5.55
CA ASN A 63 -10.00 -0.19 6.96
C ASN A 63 -8.60 0.38 7.17
N ILE A 64 -7.86 0.69 6.10
CA ILE A 64 -6.62 1.45 6.20
C ILE A 64 -7.00 2.93 6.38
N LYS A 65 -7.33 3.31 7.61
CA LYS A 65 -7.41 4.73 7.98
C LYS A 65 -6.05 5.36 7.70
N ARG A 66 -5.96 6.12 6.62
CA ARG A 66 -4.75 6.92 6.29
C ARG A 66 -4.36 7.69 7.55
N SER A 67 -3.13 7.51 8.00
CA SER A 67 -2.67 8.20 9.20
C SER A 67 -2.68 9.70 8.94
N SER A 68 -3.17 10.50 9.87
CA SER A 68 -3.04 11.96 9.82
C SER A 68 -1.59 12.40 10.10
N LYS A 69 -0.79 11.53 10.72
CA LYS A 69 0.57 11.83 11.19
C LYS A 69 1.55 12.13 10.05
N PRO A 70 1.64 11.36 8.95
CA PRO A 70 2.54 11.66 7.83
C PRO A 70 2.24 13.02 7.19
N LYS A 71 0.96 13.40 7.10
CA LYS A 71 0.56 14.68 6.52
C LYS A 71 1.01 15.87 7.37
N GLN A 72 0.83 15.80 8.69
CA GLN A 72 1.33 16.85 9.59
C GLN A 72 2.86 16.94 9.52
N ARG A 73 3.52 15.78 9.65
CA ARG A 73 4.97 15.67 9.62
C ARG A 73 5.58 16.18 8.32
N TYR A 74 4.86 16.10 7.20
CA TYR A 74 5.30 16.67 5.93
C TYR A 74 5.55 18.17 6.05
N PHE A 75 4.59 18.92 6.58
CA PHE A 75 4.70 20.38 6.72
C PHE A 75 5.84 20.77 7.67
N ASP A 76 6.02 20.00 8.75
CA ASP A 76 7.10 20.22 9.72
C ASP A 76 8.48 19.99 9.10
N ILE A 77 8.68 18.86 8.42
CA ILE A 77 9.97 18.51 7.80
C ILE A 77 10.30 19.45 6.65
N HIS A 78 9.30 19.79 5.82
CA HIS A 78 9.53 20.62 4.65
C HIS A 78 9.50 22.12 4.93
N ASN A 79 9.15 22.51 6.16
CA ASN A 79 8.94 23.90 6.58
C ASN A 79 8.04 24.66 5.58
N LYS A 80 6.90 24.06 5.24
CA LYS A 80 5.90 24.65 4.32
C LYS A 80 4.56 24.81 5.03
N ASN A 81 3.86 25.88 4.69
CA ASN A 81 2.51 26.12 5.17
C ASN A 81 1.49 25.49 4.23
N LYS A 82 0.33 25.09 4.78
CA LYS A 82 -0.82 24.65 3.97
C LYS A 82 -1.31 25.81 3.10
N GLN A 83 -1.56 25.50 1.84
CA GLN A 83 -2.13 26.38 0.83
C GLN A 83 -3.40 25.73 0.25
N THR A 84 -4.39 26.55 -0.12
CA THR A 84 -5.70 26.08 -0.60
C THR A 84 -5.63 25.38 -1.94
N ASP A 85 -4.65 25.72 -2.78
CA ASP A 85 -4.53 25.21 -4.15
C ASP A 85 -3.52 24.09 -4.31
N PHE A 86 -3.06 23.56 -3.19
CA PHE A 86 -2.12 22.46 -3.14
C PHE A 86 -2.68 21.28 -2.36
N GLU A 87 -2.35 20.08 -2.81
CA GLU A 87 -2.77 18.80 -2.24
C GLU A 87 -1.57 17.88 -2.04
N LEU A 88 -1.57 17.11 -0.95
CA LEU A 88 -0.53 16.11 -0.70
C LEU A 88 -0.78 14.89 -1.57
N HIS A 89 0.12 14.68 -2.52
CA HIS A 89 0.14 13.54 -3.42
C HIS A 89 1.02 12.43 -2.86
N HIS A 90 0.60 11.17 -3.00
CA HIS A 90 1.48 10.03 -2.76
C HIS A 90 2.21 9.70 -4.06
N ILE A 91 3.54 9.78 -4.06
CA ILE A 91 4.37 9.49 -5.24
C ILE A 91 4.10 8.06 -5.74
N VAL A 92 4.04 7.10 -4.81
CA VAL A 92 3.52 5.75 -5.05
C VAL A 92 2.21 5.60 -4.31
N ALA A 93 1.11 5.37 -5.03
CA ALA A 93 -0.22 5.26 -4.43
C ALA A 93 -0.33 4.10 -3.43
N ILE A 94 -0.94 4.35 -2.26
CA ILE A 94 -1.14 3.34 -1.21
C ILE A 94 -1.91 2.11 -1.71
N SER A 95 -2.81 2.28 -2.69
CA SER A 95 -3.56 1.18 -3.30
C SER A 95 -2.70 0.14 -4.02
N LYS A 96 -1.41 0.41 -4.21
CA LYS A 96 -0.44 -0.55 -4.77
C LYS A 96 0.17 -1.49 -3.74
N ALA A 97 -0.06 -1.26 -2.44
CA ALA A 97 0.39 -2.17 -1.40
C ALA A 97 -0.39 -3.48 -1.41
N ARG A 98 0.35 -4.59 -1.37
CA ARG A 98 -0.15 -5.97 -1.29
C ARG A 98 -0.22 -6.48 0.14
N ASN A 99 0.50 -5.84 1.07
CA ASN A 99 0.52 -6.23 2.47
C ASN A 99 0.67 -5.06 3.45
N LYS A 100 0.53 -5.31 4.77
CA LYS A 100 0.54 -4.25 5.80
C LYS A 100 1.91 -3.54 5.89
N LYS A 101 3.00 -4.28 5.71
CA LYS A 101 4.34 -3.69 5.68
C LYS A 101 4.51 -2.75 4.48
N GLU A 102 3.96 -3.14 3.33
CA GLU A 102 3.92 -2.27 2.15
C GLU A 102 3.03 -1.04 2.36
N VAL A 103 1.90 -1.16 3.07
CA VAL A 103 1.10 0.00 3.47
C VAL A 103 1.90 0.95 4.35
N GLU A 104 2.63 0.44 5.34
CA GLU A 104 3.50 1.25 6.21
C GLU A 104 4.64 1.93 5.44
N LEU A 105 5.16 1.27 4.39
CA LEU A 105 6.15 1.83 3.48
C LEU A 105 5.57 3.00 2.65
N LEU A 106 4.32 2.86 2.18
CA LEU A 106 3.65 3.85 1.34
C LEU A 106 2.99 4.99 2.12
N ASP A 107 2.47 4.75 3.34
CA ASP A 107 1.93 5.77 4.25
C ASP A 107 3.07 6.47 5.03
N ASN A 108 4.04 7.01 4.28
CA ASN A 108 5.24 7.64 4.81
C ASN A 108 5.38 9.08 4.29
N VAL A 109 5.93 9.95 5.13
CA VAL A 109 6.19 11.36 4.78
C VAL A 109 7.10 11.50 3.55
N TYR A 110 8.05 10.58 3.37
CA TYR A 110 8.96 10.59 2.22
C TYR A 110 8.36 9.96 0.95
N ASN A 111 7.13 9.47 1.01
CA ASN A 111 6.33 9.10 -0.15
C ASN A 111 5.30 10.19 -0.51
N LEU A 112 5.36 11.36 0.14
CA LEU A 112 4.47 12.48 -0.13
C LEU A 112 5.18 13.61 -0.87
N ILE A 113 4.42 14.35 -1.65
CA ILE A 113 4.85 15.61 -2.25
C ILE A 113 3.66 16.56 -2.38
N TYR A 114 3.85 17.82 -2.01
CA TYR A 114 2.78 18.81 -2.02
C TYR A 114 2.69 19.46 -3.39
N LEU A 115 1.63 19.18 -4.14
CA LEU A 115 1.47 19.57 -5.55
C LEU A 115 0.32 20.52 -5.73
N HIS A 116 0.46 21.45 -6.67
CA HIS A 116 -0.65 22.25 -7.15
C HIS A 116 -1.74 21.33 -7.72
N LYS A 117 -3.02 21.68 -7.53
CA LYS A 117 -4.18 20.89 -7.98
C LYS A 117 -4.08 20.48 -9.45
N ASP A 118 -3.59 21.37 -10.31
CA ASP A 118 -3.45 21.07 -11.75
C ASP A 118 -2.44 19.95 -12.02
N LYS A 119 -1.29 19.95 -11.32
CA LYS A 119 -0.30 18.89 -11.42
C LYS A 119 -0.78 17.59 -10.80
N HIS A 120 -1.48 17.69 -9.67
CA HIS A 120 -2.12 16.53 -9.05
C HIS A 120 -3.13 15.87 -10.02
N LEU A 121 -3.94 16.68 -10.71
CA LEU A 121 -4.87 16.22 -11.73
C LEU A 121 -4.16 15.62 -12.95
N GLU A 122 -3.06 16.23 -13.41
CA GLU A 122 -2.23 15.72 -14.51
C GLU A 122 -1.73 14.30 -14.24
N ILE A 123 -1.17 14.06 -13.04
CA ILE A 123 -0.70 12.72 -12.63
C ILE A 123 -1.88 11.74 -12.50
N THR A 124 -2.99 12.19 -11.91
CA THR A 124 -4.18 11.35 -11.73
C THR A 124 -4.77 10.90 -13.07
N LYS A 125 -4.80 11.79 -14.07
CA LYS A 125 -5.24 11.48 -15.45
C LYS A 125 -4.36 10.43 -16.14
N LYS A 126 -3.10 10.29 -15.73
CA LYS A 126 -2.18 9.22 -16.17
C LYS A 126 -2.24 7.98 -15.28
N ASN A 127 -3.36 7.76 -14.59
CA ASN A 127 -3.62 6.62 -13.71
C ASN A 127 -2.55 6.40 -12.62
N ASN A 128 -1.88 7.48 -12.17
CA ASN A 128 -0.82 7.42 -11.16
C ASN A 128 0.34 6.47 -11.55
N THR A 129 0.67 6.38 -12.84
CA THR A 129 1.75 5.53 -13.34
C THR A 129 3.13 6.17 -13.24
N ASN A 130 3.20 7.49 -13.10
CA ASN A 130 4.45 8.25 -12.96
C ASN A 130 5.00 8.17 -11.52
N VAL A 131 5.46 6.99 -11.14
CA VAL A 131 5.84 6.64 -9.76
C VAL A 131 7.32 6.88 -9.43
N TYR A 132 8.17 7.08 -10.43
CA TYR A 132 9.60 7.34 -10.25
C TYR A 132 9.86 8.83 -10.03
N LEU A 133 10.52 9.18 -8.92
CA LEU A 133 10.83 10.55 -8.57
C LEU A 133 12.30 10.89 -8.82
N SER A 134 12.55 11.76 -9.79
CA SER A 134 13.83 12.46 -9.97
C SER A 134 13.66 13.90 -9.50
N ILE A 135 14.29 14.27 -8.40
CA ILE A 135 14.04 15.54 -7.70
C ILE A 135 15.34 16.29 -7.37
N ASN A 136 15.29 17.61 -7.44
CA ASN A 136 16.34 18.51 -6.95
C ASN A 136 15.69 19.75 -6.32
N GLU A 137 16.49 20.74 -5.94
CA GLU A 137 16.03 21.96 -5.28
C GLU A 137 15.00 22.77 -6.08
N THR A 138 15.04 22.69 -7.42
CA THR A 138 14.26 23.54 -8.31
C THR A 138 13.08 22.83 -8.96
N LYS A 139 13.14 21.51 -9.13
CA LYS A 139 12.09 20.73 -9.81
C LYS A 139 12.00 19.28 -9.34
N ALA A 140 10.78 18.76 -9.43
CA ALA A 140 10.44 17.36 -9.26
C ALA A 140 9.94 16.80 -10.59
N ASN A 141 10.53 15.70 -11.03
CA ASN A 141 10.14 14.95 -12.22
C ASN A 141 9.54 13.61 -11.78
N PHE A 142 8.31 13.37 -12.22
CA PHE A 142 7.59 12.12 -12.04
C PHE A 142 7.65 11.36 -13.36
N CYS A 143 8.34 10.23 -13.37
CA CYS A 143 8.47 9.39 -14.55
C CYS A 143 7.74 8.06 -14.36
N ASN A 144 7.18 7.53 -15.45
CA ASN A 144 6.74 6.15 -15.48
C ASN A 144 7.85 5.26 -16.07
N PHE A 145 7.63 3.94 -16.08
CA PHE A 145 8.58 2.96 -16.60
C PHE A 145 8.82 3.06 -18.12
N ASN A 146 8.01 3.84 -18.84
CA ASN A 146 8.10 4.07 -20.28
C ASN A 146 8.70 5.44 -20.62
N SER A 147 9.37 6.09 -19.66
CA SER A 147 10.00 7.42 -19.81
C SER A 147 9.05 8.59 -20.09
N ASP A 148 7.74 8.41 -19.94
CA ASP A 148 6.82 9.55 -19.90
C ASP A 148 6.99 10.31 -18.58
N LYS A 149 7.01 11.63 -18.69
CA LYS A 149 7.48 12.54 -17.64
C LYS A 149 6.49 13.66 -17.37
N ILE A 150 6.20 13.88 -16.10
CA ILE A 150 5.51 15.06 -15.61
C ILE A 150 6.51 15.85 -14.75
N GLN A 151 6.75 17.10 -15.10
CA GLN A 151 7.60 18.00 -14.32
C GLN A 151 6.73 18.95 -13.50
N ALA A 152 7.17 19.22 -12.26
CA ALA A 152 6.64 20.26 -11.39
C ALA A 152 7.79 21.13 -10.82
N ILE A 153 7.67 22.45 -10.96
CA ILE A 153 8.64 23.43 -10.48
C ILE A 153 8.43 23.69 -8.97
N ASN A 154 9.51 23.63 -8.18
CA ASN A 154 9.44 23.90 -6.75
C ASN A 154 9.09 25.38 -6.49
N ASN A 155 8.33 25.64 -5.42
CA ASN A 155 7.79 26.96 -5.06
C ASN A 155 6.77 27.55 -6.06
N SER A 156 6.32 26.78 -7.06
CA SER A 156 5.26 27.21 -8.00
C SER A 156 4.22 26.10 -8.20
N GLU A 157 4.65 24.91 -8.61
CA GLU A 157 3.78 23.78 -8.94
C GLU A 157 3.92 22.62 -7.95
N ALA A 158 5.05 22.58 -7.23
CA ALA A 158 5.32 21.69 -6.13
C ALA A 158 5.91 22.49 -4.96
N LEU A 159 5.70 22.04 -3.73
CA LEU A 159 6.21 22.68 -2.52
C LEU A 159 6.92 21.65 -1.65
N TYR A 160 8.24 21.69 -1.67
CA TYR A 160 9.08 20.82 -0.82
C TYR A 160 10.35 21.56 -0.39
N SER A 161 11.13 20.91 0.47
CA SER A 161 12.35 21.50 1.06
C SER A 161 13.50 21.47 0.05
N THR A 162 14.32 22.51 0.06
CA THR A 162 15.58 22.58 -0.69
C THR A 162 16.75 21.95 0.08
N ASP A 163 16.54 21.48 1.31
CA ASP A 163 17.54 20.77 2.09
C ASP A 163 17.92 19.43 1.40
N ASP A 164 19.20 19.28 1.05
CA ASP A 164 19.72 18.08 0.38
C ASP A 164 19.46 16.81 1.20
N CYS A 165 19.59 16.84 2.53
CA CYS A 165 19.33 15.68 3.38
C CYS A 165 17.88 15.19 3.23
N ILE A 166 16.93 16.12 3.10
CA ILE A 166 15.51 15.78 2.87
C ILE A 166 15.31 15.25 1.45
N ILE A 167 15.93 15.89 0.45
CA ILE A 167 15.88 15.47 -0.96
C ILE A 167 16.45 14.05 -1.12
N GLN A 168 17.57 13.73 -0.48
CA GLN A 168 18.17 12.40 -0.52
C GLN A 168 17.27 11.35 0.15
N LYS A 169 16.60 11.71 1.24
CA LYS A 169 15.61 10.81 1.89
C LYS A 169 14.41 10.53 0.99
N LEU A 170 13.87 11.54 0.30
CA LEU A 170 12.81 11.36 -0.69
C LEU A 170 13.24 10.41 -1.81
N LYS A 171 14.43 10.63 -2.39
CA LYS A 171 14.99 9.77 -3.45
C LYS A 171 15.17 8.34 -2.99
N LYS A 172 15.79 8.15 -1.81
CA LYS A 172 16.03 6.83 -1.24
C LYS A 172 14.71 6.10 -0.98
N HIS A 173 13.77 6.75 -0.30
CA HIS A 173 12.46 6.16 0.00
C HIS A 173 11.69 5.78 -1.26
N ASN A 174 11.72 6.63 -2.29
CA ASN A 174 11.08 6.33 -3.56
C ASN A 174 11.72 5.11 -4.25
N ARG A 175 13.05 4.98 -4.24
CA ARG A 175 13.72 3.78 -4.77
C ARG A 175 13.34 2.52 -4.00
N ASP A 176 13.34 2.58 -2.67
CA ASP A 176 12.97 1.46 -1.81
C ASP A 176 11.50 1.04 -2.05
N ALA A 177 10.59 2.02 -2.19
CA ALA A 177 9.20 1.79 -2.54
C ALA A 177 9.03 1.15 -3.92
N ILE A 178 9.73 1.64 -4.95
CA ILE A 178 9.64 1.09 -6.31
C ILE A 178 10.20 -0.34 -6.35
N SER A 179 11.35 -0.57 -5.73
CA SER A 179 11.95 -1.91 -5.63
C SER A 179 11.03 -2.89 -4.91
N THR A 180 10.38 -2.48 -3.83
CA THR A 180 9.51 -3.36 -3.04
C THR A 180 8.18 -3.63 -3.73
N ILE A 181 7.53 -2.61 -4.29
CA ILE A 181 6.17 -2.70 -4.84
C ILE A 181 6.17 -3.24 -6.27
N TYR A 182 7.14 -2.83 -7.09
CA TYR A 182 7.19 -3.16 -8.51
C TYR A 182 8.33 -4.12 -8.87
N GLU A 183 9.16 -4.53 -7.90
CA GLU A 183 10.31 -5.42 -8.13
C GLU A 183 11.28 -4.86 -9.20
N PHE A 184 11.31 -3.53 -9.30
CA PHE A 184 12.03 -2.80 -10.33
C PHE A 184 13.25 -2.08 -9.75
N ASN A 185 14.45 -2.45 -10.21
CA ASN A 185 15.73 -1.98 -9.66
C ASN A 185 16.58 -1.15 -10.64
N GLN A 186 16.08 -0.90 -11.84
CA GLN A 186 16.83 -0.14 -12.86
C GLN A 186 16.65 1.37 -12.66
N GLN A 187 17.65 2.15 -13.09
CA GLN A 187 17.50 3.60 -13.16
C GLN A 187 16.70 3.97 -14.42
N ILE A 188 15.69 4.81 -14.24
CA ILE A 188 14.93 5.39 -15.35
C ILE A 188 15.57 6.73 -15.68
N SER A 189 15.85 6.97 -16.97
CA SER A 189 16.27 8.30 -17.42
C SER A 189 15.08 9.25 -17.28
N CYS A 190 15.24 10.21 -16.36
CA CYS A 190 14.24 11.15 -15.89
C CYS A 190 14.95 12.48 -15.57
#